data_AF-A0A9Q0G8U6-F1
#
_entry.id   AF-A0A9Q0G8U6-F1
#
_cell.length_a   1.000
_cell.length_b   1.000
_cell.length_c   1.000
_cell.angle_alpha   90.00
_cell.angle_beta   90.00
_cell.angle_gamma   90.00
#
_symmetry.space_group_name_H-M   'P 1'
#
loop_
_entity.id
_entity.type
_entity.pdbx_description
1 polymer ?
#
loop_
_entity_poly.entity_id
_entity_poly.type
_entity_poly.pdbx_seq_one_letter_code
_entity_poly.pdbx_strand_id
1 'polypeptide(L)'
;MEESYGGAGHYLCWKFVPPEYAFYGSLTEKADAYSYGVLLFYILTGSTRNRFIQEDDQRFWPSLALDIDHVVSNGILDVVDPALLQEGSEEAKLRDFAVLGVKCVSPQAENRPTMI
;
A
#
# COMPACT_ATOMS: atom_id res chain seq x y z
N MET A 1 -1.38 -18.06 32.81
CA MET A 1 -0.20 -17.29 32.39
C MET A 1 -0.06 -17.50 30.90
N GLU A 2 -0.99 -16.99 30.08
CA GLU A 2 -1.17 -15.57 29.76
C GLU A 2 0.15 -14.89 29.41
N GLU A 3 0.41 -14.74 28.11
CA GLU A 3 0.84 -13.48 27.52
C GLU A 3 0.37 -13.42 26.05
N SER A 4 -0.74 -12.74 25.86
CA SER A 4 -1.35 -12.40 24.58
C SER A 4 -0.67 -11.16 23.99
N TYR A 5 0.35 -11.35 23.13
CA TYR A 5 0.97 -10.28 22.32
C TYR A 5 0.80 -10.49 20.80
N GLY A 6 -0.25 -11.18 20.36
CA GLY A 6 -0.40 -11.62 18.97
C GLY A 6 -1.40 -10.85 18.08
N GLY A 7 -1.86 -9.67 18.47
CA GLY A 7 -3.13 -9.13 17.93
C GLY A 7 -3.07 -8.37 16.60
N ALA A 8 -2.05 -7.56 16.34
CA ALA A 8 -2.06 -6.63 15.18
C ALA A 8 -0.69 -6.39 14.53
N GLY A 9 0.41 -6.47 15.30
CA GLY A 9 1.76 -6.19 14.79
C GLY A 9 2.24 -7.23 13.76
N HIS A 10 1.86 -8.50 13.92
CA HIS A 10 2.22 -9.56 12.99
C HIS A 10 1.61 -9.35 11.60
N TYR A 11 0.34 -8.95 11.54
CA TYR A 11 -0.40 -8.77 10.28
C TYR A 11 0.03 -7.52 9.49
N LEU A 12 0.56 -6.50 10.17
CA LEU A 12 1.10 -5.31 9.49
C LEU A 12 2.32 -5.68 8.65
N CYS A 13 3.24 -6.50 9.17
CA CYS A 13 4.45 -6.91 8.45
C CYS A 13 4.12 -7.61 7.13
N TRP A 14 3.16 -8.55 7.12
CA TRP A 14 2.76 -9.27 5.91
C TRP A 14 2.25 -8.37 4.78
N LYS A 15 1.73 -7.17 5.08
CA LYS A 15 1.29 -6.23 4.03
C LYS A 15 2.45 -5.59 3.27
N PHE A 16 3.60 -5.44 3.92
CA PHE A 16 4.80 -4.87 3.30
C PHE A 16 5.63 -5.94 2.59
N VAL A 17 5.32 -7.23 2.79
CA VAL A 17 6.10 -8.31 2.20
C VAL A 17 5.84 -8.39 0.69
N PRO A 18 6.89 -8.30 -0.15
CA PRO A 18 6.77 -8.51 -1.58
C PRO A 18 6.39 -9.96 -1.90
N PRO A 19 5.62 -10.20 -2.99
CA PRO A 19 5.18 -11.54 -3.35
C PRO A 19 6.35 -12.49 -3.58
N GLU A 20 7.42 -12.05 -4.25
CA GLU A 20 8.59 -12.89 -4.52
C GLU A 20 9.38 -13.24 -3.25
N TYR A 21 9.36 -12.38 -2.22
CA TYR A 21 9.94 -12.72 -0.92
C TYR A 21 9.07 -13.74 -0.19
N ALA A 22 7.73 -13.59 -0.23
CA ALA A 22 6.80 -14.54 0.39
C ALA A 22 6.86 -15.95 -0.24
N PHE A 23 6.96 -16.04 -1.57
CA PHE A 23 6.95 -17.32 -2.28
C PHE A 23 8.33 -17.97 -2.40
N TYR A 24 9.37 -17.18 -2.65
CA TYR A 24 10.70 -17.69 -2.98
C TYR A 24 11.79 -17.30 -1.99
N GLY A 25 11.49 -16.46 -0.99
CA GLY A 25 12.50 -15.94 -0.06
C GLY A 25 13.51 -14.99 -0.71
N SER A 26 13.18 -14.41 -1.87
CA SER A 26 14.10 -13.55 -2.63
C SER A 26 14.16 -12.14 -2.03
N LEU A 27 15.27 -11.81 -1.39
CA LEU A 27 15.55 -10.47 -0.87
C LEU A 27 16.39 -9.67 -1.88
N THR A 28 15.86 -8.55 -2.34
CA THR A 28 16.52 -7.66 -3.31
C THR A 28 16.18 -6.20 -3.00
N GLU A 29 16.88 -5.25 -3.61
CA GLU A 29 16.51 -3.82 -3.52
C GLU A 29 15.08 -3.55 -4.05
N LYS A 30 14.56 -4.42 -4.93
CA LYS A 30 13.17 -4.34 -5.42
C LYS A 30 12.14 -4.75 -4.36
N ALA A 31 12.54 -5.52 -3.35
CA ALA A 31 11.70 -5.82 -2.20
C ALA A 31 11.48 -4.57 -1.33
N ASP A 32 12.52 -3.75 -1.16
CA ASP A 32 12.44 -2.48 -0.45
C ASP A 32 11.57 -1.48 -1.23
N ALA A 33 11.72 -1.43 -2.56
CA ALA A 33 10.86 -0.62 -3.42
C ALA A 33 9.36 -0.99 -3.27
N TYR A 34 9.04 -2.28 -3.16
CA TYR A 34 7.68 -2.74 -2.91
C TYR A 34 7.14 -2.26 -1.56
N SER A 35 7.90 -2.50 -0.48
CA SER A 35 7.54 -2.06 0.87
C SER A 35 7.33 -0.55 0.94
N TYR A 36 8.19 0.21 0.25
CA TYR A 36 8.06 1.65 0.11
C TYR A 36 6.77 2.05 -0.63
N GLY A 37 6.43 1.36 -1.72
CA GLY A 37 5.17 1.56 -2.43
C GLY A 37 3.94 1.36 -1.55
N VAL A 38 3.93 0.30 -0.72
CA VAL A 38 2.86 0.06 0.25
C VAL A 38 2.77 1.24 1.24
N LEU A 39 3.90 1.72 1.75
CA LEU A 39 3.92 2.88 2.64
C LEU A 39 3.36 4.14 1.96
N LEU A 40 3.66 4.37 0.67
CA LEU A 40 3.13 5.49 -0.08
C LEU A 40 1.59 5.45 -0.14
N PHE A 41 0.98 4.29 -0.37
CA PHE A 41 -0.47 4.15 -0.33
C PHE A 41 -1.06 4.48 1.04
N TYR A 42 -0.39 4.05 2.11
CA TYR A 42 -0.81 4.38 3.47
C TYR A 42 -0.76 5.88 3.76
N ILE A 43 0.27 6.57 3.27
CA ILE A 43 0.40 8.03 3.38
C ILE A 43 -0.68 8.73 2.55
N LEU A 44 -0.86 8.32 1.30
CA LEU A 44 -1.82 8.94 0.38
C LEU A 44 -3.25 8.80 0.88
N THR A 45 -3.61 7.65 1.44
CA THR A 45 -4.98 7.39 1.94
C THR A 45 -5.20 7.87 3.38
N GLY A 46 -4.14 8.28 4.08
CA GLY A 46 -4.21 8.73 5.48
C GLY A 46 -4.61 7.65 6.47
N SER A 47 -4.66 6.38 6.04
CA SER A 47 -5.25 5.31 6.85
C SER A 47 -4.27 4.21 7.20
N THR A 48 -4.22 3.86 8.49
CA THR A 48 -3.56 2.64 8.97
C THR A 48 -4.39 1.38 8.74
N ARG A 49 -5.69 1.53 8.40
CA ARG A 49 -6.63 0.44 8.10
C ARG A 49 -7.33 0.74 6.78
N ASN A 50 -7.20 -0.10 5.77
CA ASN A 50 -7.89 0.07 4.48
C ASN A 50 -9.36 0.44 4.71
N ARG A 51 -9.73 1.68 4.36
CA ARG A 51 -11.10 2.19 4.47
C ARG A 51 -12.04 1.58 3.43
N PHE A 52 -11.49 0.80 2.49
CA PHE A 52 -12.18 0.33 1.30
C PHE A 52 -12.98 -0.98 1.48
N ILE A 53 -13.09 -1.53 2.71
CA ILE A 53 -13.94 -2.69 3.00
C ILE A 53 -14.85 -2.41 4.20
N GLN A 54 -16.14 -2.72 4.05
CA GLN A 54 -17.16 -2.68 5.10
C GLN A 54 -16.74 -3.55 6.29
N GLU A 55 -16.99 -3.08 7.52
CA GLU A 55 -16.59 -3.73 8.78
C GLU A 55 -17.11 -5.17 8.98
N ASP A 56 -17.98 -5.67 8.10
CA ASP A 56 -18.69 -6.94 8.26
C ASP A 56 -17.93 -8.17 7.71
N ASP A 57 -16.83 -7.98 6.98
CA ASP A 57 -16.04 -9.11 6.43
C ASP A 57 -14.74 -9.34 7.22
N GLN A 58 -14.88 -9.75 8.49
CA GLN A 58 -13.78 -10.10 9.40
C GLN A 58 -12.86 -11.23 8.91
N ARG A 59 -13.08 -11.79 7.72
CA ARG A 59 -12.33 -12.92 7.17
C ARG A 59 -11.51 -12.62 5.93
N PHE A 60 -11.68 -11.45 5.32
CA PHE A 60 -10.93 -11.09 4.13
C PHE A 60 -10.04 -9.89 4.43
N TRP A 61 -8.74 -10.16 4.61
CA TRP A 61 -7.74 -9.10 4.51
C TRP A 61 -7.90 -8.47 3.11
N PRO A 62 -8.24 -7.17 2.99
CA PRO A 62 -8.25 -6.50 1.70
C PRO A 62 -6.87 -6.65 1.10
N SER A 63 -6.76 -7.25 -0.08
CA SER A 63 -5.48 -7.31 -0.76
C SER A 63 -5.12 -5.89 -1.18
N LEU A 64 -3.85 -5.51 -1.01
CA LEU A 64 -3.30 -4.29 -1.60
C LEU A 64 -3.68 -4.15 -3.08
N ALA A 65 -3.85 -5.28 -3.79
CA ALA A 65 -4.35 -5.33 -5.15
C ALA A 65 -5.74 -4.70 -5.33
N LEU A 66 -6.69 -4.95 -4.42
CA LEU A 66 -8.02 -4.30 -4.47
C LEU A 66 -7.92 -2.79 -4.26
N ASP A 67 -7.04 -2.34 -3.36
CA ASP A 67 -6.82 -0.92 -3.13
C ASP A 67 -6.22 -0.26 -4.39
N ILE A 68 -5.21 -0.90 -4.99
CA ILE A 68 -4.60 -0.45 -6.25
C ILE A 68 -5.63 -0.41 -7.38
N ASP A 69 -6.41 -1.47 -7.56
CA ASP A 69 -7.43 -1.55 -8.60
C ASP A 69 -8.49 -0.45 -8.43
N HIS A 70 -8.85 -0.15 -7.18
CA HIS A 70 -9.74 0.96 -6.85
C HIS A 70 -9.12 2.32 -7.19
N VAL A 71 -7.85 2.55 -6.84
CA VAL A 71 -7.10 3.78 -7.22
C VAL A 71 -7.06 3.96 -8.74
N VAL A 72 -6.79 2.87 -9.47
CA VAL A 72 -6.69 2.87 -10.93
C VAL A 72 -8.05 3.09 -11.59
N SER A 73 -9.13 2.53 -11.03
CA SER A 73 -10.47 2.56 -11.62
C SER A 73 -11.26 3.83 -11.32
N ASN A 74 -11.19 4.34 -10.08
CA ASN A 74 -11.99 5.49 -9.64
C ASN A 74 -11.22 6.81 -9.69
N GLY A 75 -9.91 6.75 -9.90
CA GLY A 75 -9.06 7.93 -9.96
C GLY A 75 -8.42 8.25 -8.62
N ILE A 76 -7.18 8.72 -8.68
CA ILE A 76 -6.30 8.91 -7.53
C ILE A 76 -6.89 9.87 -6.48
N LEU A 77 -7.59 10.93 -6.90
CA LEU A 77 -8.07 11.93 -5.95
C LEU A 77 -9.18 11.42 -5.03
N ASP A 78 -9.93 10.40 -5.45
CA ASP A 78 -11.03 9.83 -4.67
C ASP A 78 -10.53 9.00 -3.48
N VAL A 79 -9.27 8.55 -3.53
CA VAL A 79 -8.63 7.76 -2.48
C VAL A 79 -7.68 8.56 -1.61
N VAL A 80 -7.33 9.78 -2.03
CA VAL A 80 -6.40 10.64 -1.29
C VAL A 80 -7.07 11.16 -0.02
N ASP A 81 -6.31 11.17 1.08
CA ASP A 81 -6.73 11.75 2.35
C ASP A 81 -7.17 13.21 2.12
N PRO A 82 -8.41 13.57 2.50
CA PRO A 82 -8.88 14.95 2.42
C PRO A 82 -7.94 15.95 3.11
N ALA A 83 -7.16 15.53 4.10
CA ALA A 83 -6.15 16.36 4.74
C ALA A 83 -5.04 16.82 3.76
N LEU A 84 -4.78 16.07 2.69
CA LEU A 84 -3.81 16.39 1.63
C LEU A 84 -4.43 17.23 0.49
N LEU A 85 -5.76 17.37 0.44
CA LEU A 85 -6.51 18.10 -0.60
C LEU A 85 -6.92 19.53 -0.15
N GLN A 86 -6.20 20.11 0.81
CA GLN A 86 -6.50 21.47 1.29
C GLN A 86 -6.17 22.55 0.25
N GLU A 87 -6.60 23.79 0.52
CA GLU A 87 -6.38 24.94 -0.36
C GLU A 87 -4.87 25.17 -0.56
N GLY A 88 -4.42 25.19 -1.83
CA GLY A 88 -3.00 25.21 -2.19
C GLY A 88 -2.37 23.83 -2.41
N SER A 89 -3.15 22.75 -2.40
CA SER A 89 -2.65 21.40 -2.73
C SER A 89 -2.14 21.31 -4.17
N GLU A 90 -1.03 20.59 -4.35
CA GLU A 90 -0.45 20.31 -5.66
C GLU A 90 -0.97 18.97 -6.18
N GLU A 91 -2.23 18.93 -6.61
CA GLU A 91 -2.90 17.70 -7.09
C GLU A 91 -2.08 16.94 -8.14
N ALA A 92 -1.37 17.65 -9.01
CA ALA A 92 -0.47 17.04 -9.99
C ALA A 92 0.64 16.21 -9.31
N LYS A 93 1.25 16.71 -8.24
CA LYS A 93 2.26 15.98 -7.45
C LYS A 93 1.65 14.80 -6.70
N LEU A 94 0.43 14.93 -6.21
CA LEU A 94 -0.29 13.81 -5.57
C LEU A 94 -0.57 12.68 -6.58
N ARG A 95 -0.93 13.04 -7.82
CA ARG A 95 -1.07 12.08 -8.92
C ARG A 95 0.26 11.39 -9.24
N ASP A 96 1.35 12.14 -9.35
CA ASP A 96 2.68 11.59 -9.60
C ASP A 96 3.11 10.63 -8.47
N PHE A 97 2.83 11.00 -7.21
CA PHE A 97 3.07 10.16 -6.04
C PHE A 97 2.30 8.83 -6.12
N ALA A 98 1.02 8.88 -6.48
CA ALA A 98 0.22 7.66 -6.60
C ALA A 98 0.67 6.79 -7.77
N VAL A 99 1.01 7.37 -8.92
CA VAL A 99 1.58 6.64 -10.06
C VAL A 99 2.89 5.96 -9.67
N LEU A 100 3.75 6.64 -8.90
CA LEU A 100 4.96 6.05 -8.35
C LEU A 100 4.63 4.88 -7.41
N GLY A 101 3.68 5.08 -6.50
CA GLY A 101 3.18 4.03 -5.59
C GLY A 101 2.75 2.78 -6.34
N VAL A 102 1.92 2.93 -7.38
CA VAL A 102 1.45 1.82 -8.24
C VAL A 102 2.62 1.08 -8.90
N LYS A 103 3.63 1.81 -9.41
CA LYS A 103 4.82 1.18 -10.00
C LYS A 103 5.64 0.40 -8.97
N CYS A 104 5.81 0.96 -7.77
CA CYS A 104 6.54 0.33 -6.67
C CYS A 104 5.92 -1.00 -6.23
N VAL A 105 4.59 -1.12 -6.24
CA VAL A 105 3.87 -2.33 -5.82
C VAL A 105 3.60 -3.31 -6.96
N SER A 106 4.24 -3.13 -8.12
CA SER A 106 4.10 -4.03 -9.26
C SER A 106 4.38 -5.49 -8.87
N PRO A 107 3.55 -6.46 -9.30
CA PRO A 107 3.80 -7.88 -9.04
C PRO A 107 5.14 -8.36 -9.58
N GLN A 108 5.52 -7.89 -10.77
CA GLN A 108 6.85 -8.14 -11.35
C GLN A 108 7.84 -7.14 -10.77
N ALA A 109 8.90 -7.66 -10.13
CA ALA A 109 9.93 -6.86 -9.46
C ALA A 109 10.72 -5.97 -10.43
N GLU A 110 10.87 -6.41 -11.68
CA GLU A 110 11.60 -5.72 -12.75
C GLU A 110 10.91 -4.40 -13.17
N ASN A 111 9.58 -4.35 -13.03
CA ASN A 111 8.79 -3.16 -13.36
C ASN A 111 8.83 -2.11 -12.25
N ARG A 112 9.32 -2.46 -11.05
CA ARG A 112 9.45 -1.53 -9.94
C ARG A 112 10.63 -0.60 -10.22
N PRO A 113 10.55 0.68 -9.85
CA PRO A 113 11.68 1.61 -9.99
C PRO A 113 12.89 1.14 -9.16
N THR A 114 14.08 1.60 -9.52
CA THR A 114 15.28 1.37 -8.71
C THR A 114 15.37 2.50 -7.67
N MET A 115 15.62 2.12 -6.43
CA MET A 115 15.91 3.05 -5.35
C MET A 115 17.38 3.45 -5.49
N ILE A 116 17.65 4.72 -5.78
CA ILE A 116 19.01 5.27 -5.98
C ILE A 116 19.46 6.10 -4.80
#